data_AF-A0A8A6IK11-F1
#
_entry.id   AF-A0A8A6IK11-F1
#
_cell.length_a   1.000
_cell.length_b   1.000
_cell.length_c   1.000
_cell.angle_alpha   90.00
_cell.angle_beta   90.00
_cell.angle_gamma   90.00
#
_symmetry.space_group_name_H-M   'P 1'
#
loop_
_entity.id
_entity.type
_entity.pdbx_description
1 polymer ?
#
loop_
_entity_poly.entity_id
_entity_poly.type
_entity_poly.pdbx_seq_one_letter_code
_entity_poly.pdbx_strand_id
1 'polypeptide(L)' 'VFGFKALRALRLEDLRIPPAYTKTFQGPPHGIQVERDKLNKYGRPLLGCTIKPKLGLSA' A
#
# COMPACT_ATOMS: atom_id res chain seq x y z
N VAL A 1 5.90 -11.91 -21.62
CA VAL A 1 5.89 -13.16 -20.82
C VAL A 1 4.48 -13.61 -20.45
N PHE A 2 3.62 -12.77 -19.86
CA PHE A 2 2.26 -13.18 -19.50
C PHE A 2 1.32 -13.51 -20.67
N GLY A 3 1.58 -12.97 -21.88
CA GLY A 3 0.84 -13.30 -23.12
C GLY A 3 1.51 -14.35 -24.00
N PHE A 4 2.39 -15.18 -23.44
CA PHE A 4 3.14 -16.17 -24.20
C PHE A 4 2.23 -17.32 -24.61
N LYS A 5 2.07 -17.57 -25.91
CA LYS A 5 1.11 -18.55 -26.45
C LYS A 5 1.30 -19.98 -25.93
N ALA A 6 2.53 -20.33 -25.52
CA ALA A 6 2.86 -21.64 -24.97
C ALA A 6 2.46 -21.82 -23.49
N LEU A 7 2.09 -20.74 -22.78
CA LEU A 7 1.66 -20.79 -21.39
C LEU A 7 0.16 -20.49 -21.32
N ARG A 8 -0.60 -21.33 -20.60
CA ARG A 8 -2.05 -21.13 -20.40
C ARG A 8 -2.36 -20.02 -19.39
N ALA A 9 -1.53 -19.90 -18.35
CA ALA A 9 -1.63 -18.88 -17.32
C ALA A 9 -0.27 -18.68 -16.63
N LEU A 10 -0.02 -17.49 -16.12
CA LEU A 10 1.18 -17.15 -15.37
C LEU A 10 0.83 -16.14 -14.27
N ARG A 11 1.42 -16.28 -13.08
CA ARG A 11 1.32 -15.34 -11.97
C ARG A 11 2.71 -15.10 -11.36
N LEU A 12 3.02 -13.83 -11.08
CA LEU A 12 4.19 -13.46 -10.29
C LEU A 12 3.82 -13.54 -8.81
N GLU A 13 4.48 -14.44 -8.07
CA GLU A 13 4.20 -14.63 -6.65
C GLU A 13 5.06 -13.73 -5.76
N ASP A 14 6.35 -13.56 -6.08
CA ASP A 14 7.26 -12.76 -5.27
C ASP A 14 8.45 -12.22 -6.10
N LEU A 15 9.13 -11.20 -5.57
CA LEU A 15 10.33 -10.60 -6.14
C LEU A 15 11.33 -10.26 -5.05
N ARG A 16 12.55 -10.77 -5.17
CA ARG A 16 13.67 -10.31 -4.34
C ARG A 16 14.22 -8.99 -4.90
N ILE A 17 14.06 -7.91 -4.13
CA ILE A 17 14.57 -6.58 -4.50
C ILE A 17 15.96 -6.34 -3.87
N PRO A 18 17.02 -6.05 -4.65
CA PRO A 18 18.36 -5.79 -4.11
C PRO A 18 18.43 -4.49 -3.30
N PRO A 19 19.26 -4.41 -2.23
CA PRO A 19 19.42 -3.19 -1.43
C PRO A 19 19.92 -1.96 -2.20
N ALA A 20 20.71 -2.17 -3.27
CA ALA A 20 21.16 -1.07 -4.12
C ALA A 20 19.98 -0.43 -4.88
N TYR A 21 19.02 -1.24 -5.30
CA TYR A 21 17.82 -0.77 -6.00
C TYR A 21 16.81 -0.17 -5.01
N THR A 22 16.60 -0.77 -3.84
CA THR A 22 15.66 -0.19 -2.85
C THR A 22 16.05 1.22 -2.42
N LYS A 23 17.36 1.51 -2.33
CA LYS A 23 17.89 2.83 -1.96
C LYS A 23 17.64 3.94 -2.99
N THR A 24 17.25 3.60 -4.23
CA THR A 24 16.94 4.63 -5.23
C THR A 24 15.54 5.23 -5.05
N PHE A 25 14.74 4.70 -4.12
CA PHE A 25 13.38 5.15 -3.85
C PHE A 25 13.32 5.90 -2.52
N GLN A 26 12.46 6.92 -2.43
CA GLN A 26 12.25 7.70 -1.22
C GLN A 26 11.54 6.90 -0.11
N GLY A 27 10.67 5.95 -0.49
CA GLY A 27 9.79 5.25 0.43
C GLY A 27 8.62 6.12 0.94
N PRO A 28 7.87 5.65 1.94
CA PRO A 28 6.74 6.40 2.50
C PRO A 28 7.19 7.70 3.18
N PRO A 29 6.50 8.84 2.97
CA PRO A 29 6.87 10.11 3.59
C PRO A 29 6.71 10.10 5.12
N HIS A 30 5.73 9.38 5.64
CA HIS A 30 5.60 9.05 7.06
C HIS A 30 5.36 7.55 7.23
N GLY A 31 6.13 6.94 8.11
CA GLY A 31 5.91 5.54 8.52
C GLY A 31 4.88 5.41 9.64
N ILE A 32 4.60 4.17 10.02
CA ILE A 32 3.65 3.83 11.10
C ILE A 32 4.00 4.56 12.42
N GLN A 33 5.28 4.70 12.74
CA GLN A 33 5.73 5.38 13.95
C GLN A 33 5.37 6.88 13.93
N VAL A 34 5.78 7.59 12.87
CA VAL A 34 5.52 9.03 12.71
C VAL A 34 4.02 9.34 12.69
N GLU A 35 3.22 8.53 12.00
CA GLU A 35 1.76 8.70 11.97
C GLU A 35 1.12 8.48 13.36
N ARG A 36 1.62 7.52 14.15
CA ARG A 36 1.14 7.30 15.53
C ARG A 36 1.52 8.42 16.48
N ASP A 37 2.71 8.98 16.32
CA ASP A 37 3.18 10.11 17.12
C ASP A 37 2.38 11.37 16.84
N LYS A 38 2.11 11.66 15.56
CA LYS A 38 1.26 12.79 15.17
C LYS A 38 -0.17 12.69 15.71
N LEU A 39 -0.72 11.48 15.78
CA LEU A 39 -2.08 11.25 16.26
C LEU A 39 -2.17 10.98 17.76
N ASN A 40 -1.04 10.84 18.47
CA ASN A 40 -0.94 10.45 19.88
C ASN A 40 -1.80 9.22 20.23
N LYS A 41 -1.76 8.18 19.37
CA LYS A 41 -2.58 6.97 19.49
C LYS A 41 -1.73 5.71 19.43
N TYR A 42 -1.67 5.00 20.57
CA TYR A 42 -0.82 3.82 20.76
C TYR A 42 -1.63 2.61 21.24
N GLY A 43 -1.05 1.41 21.09
CA GLY A 43 -1.61 0.16 21.63
C GLY A 43 -2.92 -0.33 21.00
N ARG A 44 -3.49 0.40 20.02
CA ARG A 44 -4.72 0.03 19.33
C ARG A 44 -4.68 0.31 17.82
N PRO A 45 -5.52 -0.39 17.03
CA PRO A 45 -5.79 -0.03 15.64
C PRO A 45 -6.44 1.35 15.51
N LEU A 46 -6.25 2.01 14.37
CA LEU A 46 -6.96 3.25 14.03
C LEU A 46 -8.32 2.92 13.42
N LEU A 47 -9.36 3.68 13.79
CA LEU A 47 -10.70 3.56 13.22
C LEU A 47 -10.92 4.63 12.16
N GLY A 48 -11.45 4.23 11.01
CA GLY A 48 -11.85 5.11 9.92
C GLY A 48 -13.18 4.63 9.32
N CYS A 49 -13.86 5.50 8.59
CA CYS A 49 -15.09 5.14 7.88
C CYS A 49 -15.13 5.81 6.50
N THR A 50 -15.80 5.15 5.54
CA THR A 50 -16.13 5.75 4.25
C THR A 50 -17.57 6.22 4.30
N ILE A 51 -17.82 7.51 4.06
CA ILE A 51 -19.17 8.06 3.97
C ILE A 51 -19.92 7.39 2.80
N LYS A 52 -21.21 7.08 2.99
CA LYS A 52 -22.10 6.46 1.99
C LYS A 52 -23.36 7.30 1.81
N PRO A 53 -24.00 7.30 0.62
CA PRO A 53 -23.65 6.56 -0.60
C PRO A 53 -22.33 7.03 -1.22
N LYS A 54 -21.76 6.21 -2.12
CA LYS A 54 -20.50 6.56 -2.79
C LYS A 54 -20.60 7.87 -3.59
N LEU A 55 -21.79 8.18 -4.11
CA LEU A 55 -22.08 9.33 -4.97
C LEU A 55 -23.43 9.96 -4.55
N GLY A 56 -23.60 11.27 -4.81
CA GLY A 56 -24.88 11.97 -4.64
C GLY A 56 -25.07 12.68 -3.29
N LEU A 57 -24.02 12.84 -2.48
CA LEU A 57 -24.06 13.66 -1.27
C LEU A 57 -23.70 15.12 -1.61
N SER A 58 -24.40 16.07 -1.00
CA SER A 58 -24.01 17.49 -1.00
C SER A 58 -22.91 17.75 0.05
N ALA A 59 -22.12 18.79 -0.16
CA ALA A 59 -21.11 19.27 0.80
C ALA A 59 -21.74 19.97 2.01
#